data_AF-A0A5R9C6T3-F1
#
_entry.id   AF-A0A5R9C6T3-F1
#
_cell.length_a   1.000
_cell.length_b   1.000
_cell.length_c   1.000
_cell.angle_alpha   90.00
_cell.angle_beta   90.00
_cell.angle_gamma   90.00
#
_symmetry.space_group_name_H-M   'P 1'
#
loop_
_entity.id
_entity.type
_entity.pdbx_description
1 polymer ?
#
loop_
_entity_poly.entity_id
_entity_poly.type
_entity_poly.pdbx_seq_one_letter_code
_entity_poly.pdbx_strand_id
1 'polypeptide(L)'
;MLYRDGDKFKLMPYKATYQQHGEEHESYVVDKSEIQAFEEMGHIENLTIADAEYANEQQARLAEVENYPESDFQCVSAYVLDGEITEGSTLQSIKQKETLELSILELSEMMMGVMF
;
A
#
# COMPACT_ATOMS: atom_id res chain seq x y z
N MET A 1 -2.94 -3.46 7.01
CA MET A 1 -3.29 -3.59 5.57
C MET A 1 -2.06 -3.83 4.71
N LEU A 2 -1.00 -3.05 4.85
CA LEU A 2 0.29 -3.31 4.19
C LEU A 2 1.25 -3.99 5.17
N TYR A 3 2.09 -4.90 4.69
CA TYR A 3 3.17 -5.51 5.47
C TYR A 3 4.42 -5.71 4.62
N ARG A 4 5.52 -6.06 5.28
CA ARG A 4 6.80 -6.36 4.63
C ARG A 4 7.03 -7.87 4.63
N ASP A 5 7.29 -8.41 3.45
CA ASP A 5 7.71 -9.80 3.26
C ASP A 5 9.11 -9.80 2.65
N GLY A 6 10.12 -9.93 3.52
CA GLY A 6 11.53 -9.76 3.16
C GLY A 6 11.80 -8.35 2.63
N ASP A 7 12.26 -8.27 1.38
CA ASP A 7 12.57 -7.01 0.71
C ASP A 7 11.41 -6.47 -0.16
N LYS A 8 10.17 -6.95 0.06
CA LYS A 8 9.01 -6.49 -0.69
C LYS A 8 7.82 -6.06 0.18
N PHE A 9 7.21 -4.93 -0.19
CA PHE A 9 5.92 -4.53 0.37
C PHE A 9 4.81 -5.38 -0.25
N LYS A 10 3.88 -5.83 0.57
CA LYS A 10 2.73 -6.65 0.15
C LYS A 10 1.47 -6.22 0.88
N LEU A 11 0.34 -6.36 0.19
CA LEU A 11 -0.98 -6.21 0.80
C LEU A 11 -1.39 -7.51 1.50
N MET A 12 -2.03 -7.36 2.66
CA MET A 12 -2.51 -8.49 3.45
C MET A 12 -3.63 -9.22 2.68
N PRO A 13 -3.52 -10.53 2.43
CA PRO A 13 -4.48 -11.27 1.60
C PRO A 13 -5.88 -11.39 2.19
N TYR A 14 -6.05 -11.25 3.51
CA TYR A 14 -7.32 -11.51 4.17
C TYR A 14 -7.81 -10.34 5.00
N LYS A 15 -9.13 -10.20 5.04
CA LYS A 15 -9.87 -9.28 5.89
C LYS A 15 -10.70 -10.08 6.87
N ALA A 16 -10.49 -9.83 8.15
CA ALA A 16 -11.20 -10.45 9.26
C ALA A 16 -12.12 -9.43 9.93
N THR A 17 -13.35 -9.83 10.16
CA THR A 17 -14.34 -9.07 10.95
C THR A 17 -14.72 -9.91 12.16
N TYR A 18 -14.67 -9.33 13.35
CA TYR A 18 -14.94 -10.04 14.59
C TYR A 18 -15.51 -9.09 15.63
N GLN A 19 -16.10 -9.65 16.69
CA GLN A 19 -16.53 -8.92 17.87
C GLN A 19 -15.52 -9.06 18.99
N GLN A 20 -15.15 -7.95 19.61
CA GLN A 20 -14.31 -7.93 20.80
C GLN A 20 -14.97 -7.01 21.83
N HIS A 21 -15.23 -7.52 23.03
CA HIS A 21 -15.92 -6.79 24.10
C HIS A 21 -17.28 -6.18 23.69
N GLY A 22 -17.98 -6.80 22.73
CA GLY A 22 -19.27 -6.33 22.23
C GLY A 22 -19.19 -5.26 21.13
N GLU A 23 -17.99 -4.88 20.69
CA GLU A 23 -17.77 -3.97 19.56
C GLU A 23 -17.33 -4.76 18.32
N GLU A 24 -17.80 -4.34 17.14
CA GLU A 24 -17.39 -4.92 15.86
C GLU A 24 -16.08 -4.28 15.39
N HIS A 25 -15.10 -5.12 15.09
CA HIS A 25 -13.78 -4.73 14.63
C HIS A 25 -13.48 -5.36 13.26
N GLU A 26 -12.73 -4.60 12.48
CA GLU A 26 -12.15 -5.04 11.21
C GLU A 26 -10.63 -5.05 11.35
N SER A 27 -10.01 -6.15 10.94
CA SER A 27 -8.56 -6.29 10.87
C SER A 27 -8.14 -6.97 9.58
N TYR A 28 -6.94 -6.67 9.12
CA TYR A 28 -6.34 -7.31 7.95
C TYR A 28 -5.22 -8.21 8.42
N VAL A 29 -5.16 -9.43 7.88
CA VAL A 29 -4.25 -10.47 8.36
C VAL A 29 -3.56 -11.17 7.19
N VAL A 30 -2.32 -11.62 7.45
CA VAL A 30 -1.54 -12.40 6.49
C VAL A 30 -1.93 -13.87 6.52
N ASP A 31 -2.14 -14.39 7.73
CA ASP A 31 -2.53 -15.77 7.97
C ASP A 31 -3.89 -15.82 8.70
N LYS A 32 -4.73 -16.77 8.31
CA LYS A 32 -6.01 -17.04 8.96
C LYS A 32 -5.80 -17.70 10.32
N SER A 33 -4.75 -18.52 10.46
CA SER A 33 -4.50 -19.30 11.69
C SER A 33 -4.24 -18.42 12.90
N GLU A 34 -3.61 -17.26 12.72
CA GLU A 34 -3.35 -16.33 13.82
C GLU A 34 -4.66 -15.81 14.41
N ILE A 35 -5.57 -15.30 13.58
CA ILE A 35 -6.84 -14.73 14.05
C ILE A 35 -7.84 -15.80 14.51
N GLN A 36 -7.79 -17.00 13.92
CA GLN A 36 -8.55 -18.15 14.41
C GLN A 36 -8.12 -18.56 15.82
N ALA A 37 -6.83 -18.53 16.12
CA ALA A 37 -6.35 -18.83 17.47
C ALA A 37 -6.89 -17.83 18.52
N PHE A 38 -7.07 -16.56 18.16
CA PHE A 38 -7.70 -15.58 19.05
C PHE A 38 -9.17 -15.90 19.34
N GLU A 39 -9.91 -16.43 18.35
CA GLU A 39 -11.30 -16.90 18.57
C GLU A 39 -11.32 -18.15 19.46
N GLU A 40 -10.43 -19.12 19.21
CA GLU A 40 -10.33 -20.34 20.04
C GLU A 40 -9.95 -20.05 21.49
N MET A 41 -9.12 -19.02 21.73
CA MET A 41 -8.77 -18.55 23.08
C MET A 41 -9.88 -17.73 23.75
N GLY A 42 -10.98 -17.44 23.06
CA GLY A 42 -12.09 -16.65 23.57
C GLY A 42 -11.77 -15.15 23.70
N HIS A 43 -10.78 -14.65 22.95
CA HIS A 43 -10.46 -13.22 22.92
C HIS A 43 -11.38 -12.43 21.98
N ILE A 44 -11.94 -13.10 20.97
CA ILE A 44 -12.86 -12.54 19.98
C ILE A 44 -14.01 -13.52 19.72
N GLU A 45 -15.12 -13.01 19.20
CA GLU A 45 -16.33 -13.78 18.88
C GLU A 45 -16.81 -13.45 17.46
N ASN A 46 -17.62 -14.33 16.87
CA ASN A 46 -18.25 -14.12 15.56
C ASN A 46 -17.24 -13.82 14.43
N LEU A 47 -16.11 -14.53 14.40
CA LEU A 47 -15.06 -14.30 13.42
C LEU A 47 -15.53 -14.67 12.01
N THR A 48 -15.41 -13.72 11.09
CA THR A 48 -15.61 -13.91 9.65
C THR A 48 -14.33 -13.53 8.94
N ILE A 49 -13.80 -14.43 8.10
CA ILE A 49 -12.60 -14.17 7.29
C ILE A 49 -12.97 -14.26 5.81
N ALA A 50 -12.69 -13.20 5.08
CA ALA A 50 -12.85 -13.13 3.63
C ALA A 50 -11.51 -12.76 2.96
N ASP A 51 -11.42 -12.97 1.65
CA ASP A 51 -10.32 -12.43 0.86
C ASP A 51 -10.40 -10.91 0.84
N ALA A 52 -9.27 -10.24 1.03
CA ALA A 52 -9.20 -8.79 1.04
C ALA A 52 -9.36 -8.25 -0.40
N GLU A 53 -10.36 -7.40 -0.60
CA GLU A 53 -10.56 -6.71 -1.86
C GLU A 53 -9.87 -5.35 -1.82
N TYR A 54 -8.96 -5.14 -2.77
CA TYR A 54 -8.22 -3.89 -2.93
C TYR A 54 -8.57 -3.24 -4.27
N ALA A 55 -8.69 -1.91 -4.27
CA ALA A 55 -8.92 -1.17 -5.49
C ALA A 55 -7.73 -1.31 -6.45
N ASN A 56 -7.99 -1.29 -7.76
CA ASN A 56 -6.94 -1.36 -8.80
C ASN A 56 -5.86 -0.29 -8.60
N GLU A 57 -6.25 0.90 -8.13
CA GLU A 57 -5.32 1.98 -7.81
C GLU A 57 -4.35 1.63 -6.69
N GLN A 58 -4.80 0.90 -5.66
CA GLN A 58 -3.95 0.47 -4.55
C GLN A 58 -2.94 -0.57 -5.03
N GLN A 59 -3.36 -1.47 -5.92
CA GLN A 59 -2.47 -2.45 -6.54
C GLN A 59 -1.44 -1.79 -7.46
N ALA A 60 -1.84 -0.81 -8.26
CA ALA A 60 -0.95 -0.03 -9.11
C ALA A 60 0.09 0.73 -8.28
N ARG A 61 -0.36 1.43 -7.24
CA ARG A 61 0.52 2.15 -6.31
C ARG A 61 1.49 1.22 -5.59
N LEU A 62 1.05 0.03 -5.17
CA LEU A 62 1.93 -0.98 -4.57
C LEU A 62 3.04 -1.41 -5.54
N ALA A 63 2.70 -1.64 -6.81
CA ALA A 63 3.68 -2.06 -7.81
C ALA A 63 4.78 -1.01 -8.04
N GLU A 64 4.47 0.28 -7.85
CA GLU A 64 5.46 1.36 -7.95
C GLU A 64 6.45 1.39 -6.79
N VAL A 65 6.02 0.93 -5.60
CA VAL A 65 6.77 1.07 -4.35
C VAL A 65 7.20 -0.27 -3.73
N GLU A 66 6.97 -1.41 -4.40
CA GLU A 66 7.21 -2.74 -3.82
C GLU A 66 8.64 -2.91 -3.29
N ASN A 67 9.63 -2.30 -3.95
CA ASN A 67 11.06 -2.42 -3.64
C ASN A 67 11.62 -1.25 -2.83
N TYR A 68 10.77 -0.38 -2.27
CA TYR A 68 11.23 0.75 -1.45
C TYR A 68 11.87 0.26 -0.13
N PRO A 69 12.74 1.08 0.49
CA PRO A 69 13.37 0.72 1.75
C PRO A 69 12.34 0.70 2.89
N GLU A 70 12.58 -0.15 3.90
CA GLU A 70 11.72 -0.25 5.08
C GLU A 70 11.63 1.07 5.88
N SER A 71 12.68 1.90 5.84
CA SER A 71 12.69 3.23 6.46
C SER A 71 11.52 4.11 6.00
N ASP A 72 11.00 3.82 4.80
CA ASP A 72 9.94 4.59 4.17
C ASP A 72 8.55 3.96 4.39
N PHE A 73 8.43 2.93 5.24
CA PHE A 73 7.18 2.19 5.48
C PHE A 73 5.98 3.10 5.71
N GLN A 74 6.11 4.13 6.55
CA GLN A 74 5.01 5.02 6.88
C GLN A 74 4.51 5.80 5.66
N CYS A 75 5.42 6.37 4.85
CA CYS A 75 5.03 7.13 3.67
C CYS A 75 4.54 6.23 2.53
N VAL A 76 5.14 5.04 2.39
CA VAL A 76 4.69 4.01 1.44
C VAL A 76 3.28 3.52 1.79
N SER A 77 3.00 3.29 3.08
CA SER A 77 1.68 2.87 3.53
C SER A 77 0.61 3.93 3.24
N ALA A 78 0.88 5.20 3.56
CA ALA A 78 -0.05 6.30 3.27
C ALA A 78 -0.30 6.43 1.75
N TYR A 79 0.76 6.30 0.95
CA TYR A 79 0.64 6.35 -0.50
C TYR A 79 -0.19 5.19 -1.06
N VAL A 80 0.12 3.94 -0.69
CA VAL A 80 -0.57 2.75 -1.23
C VAL A 80 -2.03 2.72 -0.81
N LEU A 81 -2.37 3.13 0.42
CA LEU A 81 -3.74 3.08 0.92
C LEU A 81 -4.56 4.27 0.41
N ASP A 82 -4.09 5.48 0.68
CA ASP A 82 -4.88 6.70 0.56
C ASP A 82 -4.47 7.57 -0.64
N GLY A 83 -3.32 7.29 -1.24
CA GLY A 83 -2.80 8.02 -2.40
C GLY A 83 -2.03 9.27 -1.99
N GLU A 84 -1.80 9.42 -0.69
CA GLU A 84 -1.16 10.58 -0.11
C GLU A 84 0.36 10.49 -0.28
N ILE A 85 0.94 11.52 -0.87
CA ILE A 85 2.39 11.69 -0.94
C ILE A 85 2.82 12.56 0.25
N THR A 86 3.51 11.95 1.20
CA THR A 86 4.03 12.67 2.37
C THR A 86 5.09 13.70 1.95
N GLU A 87 4.94 14.96 2.38
CA GLU A 87 5.94 15.99 2.12
C GLU A 87 7.29 15.66 2.78
N GLY A 88 8.38 15.93 2.08
CA GLY A 88 9.75 15.62 2.51
C GLY A 88 10.13 14.14 2.41
N SER A 89 9.24 13.27 1.93
CA SER A 89 9.54 11.85 1.75
C SER A 89 10.43 11.58 0.54
N THR A 90 11.14 10.45 0.56
CA THR A 90 11.86 9.91 -0.60
C THR A 90 10.91 9.74 -1.80
N LEU A 91 9.69 9.28 -1.54
CA LEU A 91 8.65 9.11 -2.55
C LEU A 91 8.31 10.43 -3.26
N GLN A 92 8.12 11.52 -2.51
CA GLN A 92 7.89 12.84 -3.09
C GLN A 92 9.04 13.25 -4.02
N SER A 93 10.28 13.06 -3.56
CA SER A 93 11.48 13.42 -4.32
C SER A 93 11.59 12.62 -5.62
N ILE A 94 11.28 11.33 -5.58
CA ILE A 94 11.26 10.46 -6.77
C ILE A 94 10.17 10.91 -7.75
N LYS A 95 8.94 11.13 -7.28
CA LYS A 95 7.83 11.58 -8.14
C LYS A 95 8.08 12.94 -8.78
N GLN A 96 8.68 13.86 -8.05
CA GLN A 96 9.10 15.15 -8.62
C GLN A 96 10.16 14.98 -9.72
N LYS A 97 11.14 14.10 -9.50
CA LYS A 97 12.17 13.80 -10.50
C LYS A 97 11.58 13.18 -11.77
N GLU A 98 10.69 12.20 -11.65
CA GLU A 98 9.99 11.58 -12.80
C GLU A 98 9.22 12.63 -13.61
N THR A 99 8.53 13.56 -12.92
CA THR A 99 7.78 14.64 -13.56
C THR A 99 8.71 15.60 -14.32
N LEU A 100 9.86 15.94 -13.75
CA LEU A 100 10.87 16.78 -14.38
C LEU A 100 11.48 16.11 -15.62
N GLU A 101 11.79 14.81 -15.55
CA GLU A 101 12.33 14.05 -16.68
C GLU A 101 11.36 14.01 -17.86
N LEU A 102 10.06 13.81 -17.60
CA LEU A 102 9.01 13.88 -18.63
C LEU A 102 8.92 15.28 -19.26
N SER A 103 8.92 16.33 -18.42
CA SER A 103 8.87 17.72 -18.90
C SER A 103 10.07 18.06 -19.79
N ILE A 104 11.26 17.57 -19.46
CA ILE A 104 12.48 17.75 -20.27
C ILE A 104 12.36 17.03 -21.61
N LEU A 105 11.81 15.82 -21.62
CA LEU A 105 11.61 15.05 -22.85
C LEU A 105 10.64 15.78 -23.80
N GLU A 106 9.49 16.21 -23.30
CA GLU A 106 8.50 16.96 -24.08
C GLU A 106 9.09 18.25 -24.68
N LEU A 107 9.84 19.02 -23.89
CA LEU A 107 10.52 20.22 -24.37
C LEU A 107 11.56 19.90 -25.46
N SER A 108 12.29 18.79 -25.31
CA SER A 108 13.28 18.34 -26.29
C SER A 108 12.62 17.94 -27.61
N GLU A 109 11.49 17.23 -27.55
CA GLU A 109 10.70 16.86 -28.73
C GLU A 109 10.13 18.09 -29.45
N MET A 110 9.61 19.07 -28.70
CA MET A 110 9.15 20.33 -29.25
C MET A 110 10.29 21.09 -29.95
N MET A 111 11.48 21.15 -29.35
CA MET A 111 12.64 21.81 -29.97
C MET A 111 13.11 21.08 -31.23
N MET A 112 13.08 19.74 -31.25
CA MET A 112 13.43 18.95 -32.45
C MET A 112 12.38 19.08 -33.57
N GLY A 113 11.09 19.16 -33.23
CA GLY A 113 10.00 19.33 -34.20
C GLY A 113 9.91 20.71 -34.85
N VAL A 114 10.46 21.76 -34.21
CA VAL A 114 10.48 23.15 -34.72
C VAL A 114 11.69 23.42 -35.63
N MET A 115 12.66 22.51 -35.70
CA MET A 115 13.87 22.65 -36.54
C MET A 115 13.73 22.16 -38.00
N PHE A 116 12.49 21.91 -38.49
CA PHE A 116 12.21 21.52 -39.88
C PHE A 116 11.33 22.54 -40.61
#